data_AF-A0A964QH14-F1
#
_entry.id   AF-A0A964QH14-F1
#
_cell.length_a   1.000
_cell.length_b   1.000
_cell.length_c   1.000
_cell.angle_alpha   90.00
_cell.angle_beta   90.00
_cell.angle_gamma   90.00
#
_symmetry.space_group_name_H-M   'P 1'
#
loop_
_entity.id
_entity.type
_entity.pdbx_description
1 polymer ?
#
loop_
_entity_poly.entity_id
_entity_poly.type
_entity_poly.pdbx_seq_one_letter_code
_entity_poly.pdbx_strand_id
1 'polypeptide(L)'
;MRTRLLSIAVLVLFPFFTEAAPLVVNTGVDSSVPTILQGIVNVLLSWSGLAATGLFLLGSILMVGSGGEEAFLSAGKKIMKAALIGFALILASWLLLSTVIYFISL
;
A
#
# COMPACT_ATOMS: atom_id res chain seq x y z
N MET A 1 -4.97 66.24 -14.77
CA MET A 1 -4.96 65.65 -13.40
C MET A 1 -5.89 64.44 -13.24
N ARG A 2 -7.11 64.43 -13.78
CA ARG A 2 -8.10 63.32 -13.64
C ARG A 2 -7.60 61.94 -14.12
N THR A 3 -6.80 61.90 -15.19
CA THR A 3 -6.30 60.65 -15.78
C THR A 3 -5.17 60.00 -14.99
N ARG A 4 -4.38 60.76 -14.22
CA ARG A 4 -3.31 60.22 -13.35
C ARG A 4 -3.85 59.64 -12.04
N LEU A 5 -4.97 60.15 -11.54
CA LEU A 5 -5.68 59.59 -10.39
C LEU A 5 -6.30 58.23 -10.72
N LEU A 6 -6.81 58.06 -11.94
CA LEU A 6 -7.33 56.76 -12.42
C LEU A 6 -6.23 55.70 -12.57
N SER A 7 -5.02 56.09 -12.97
CA SER A 7 -3.89 55.14 -13.11
C SER A 7 -3.41 54.63 -11.73
N ILE A 8 -3.41 55.49 -10.72
CA ILE A 8 -3.03 55.12 -9.35
C ILE A 8 -4.08 54.21 -8.71
N ALA A 9 -5.37 54.49 -8.94
CA ALA A 9 -6.46 53.64 -8.44
C ALA A 9 -6.40 52.20 -8.99
N VAL A 10 -6.06 52.03 -10.28
CA VAL A 10 -5.89 50.71 -10.91
C VAL A 10 -4.68 49.95 -10.33
N LEU A 11 -3.57 50.64 -10.05
CA LEU A 11 -2.38 50.02 -9.47
C LEU A 11 -2.60 49.55 -8.01
N VAL A 12 -3.41 50.29 -7.24
CA VAL A 12 -3.71 49.97 -5.83
C VAL A 12 -4.78 48.88 -5.71
N LEU A 13 -5.69 48.75 -6.67
CA LEU A 13 -6.74 47.71 -6.67
C LEU A 13 -6.28 46.37 -7.27
N PHE A 14 -5.23 46.35 -8.10
CA PHE A 14 -4.69 45.14 -8.72
C PHE A 14 -4.25 44.02 -7.74
N PRO A 15 -3.62 44.28 -6.57
CA PRO A 15 -3.19 43.23 -5.67
C PRO A 15 -4.33 42.59 -4.85
N PHE A 16 -5.55 43.15 -4.88
CA PHE A 16 -6.69 42.63 -4.10
C PHE A 16 -7.50 41.55 -4.83
N PHE A 17 -7.24 41.32 -6.12
CA PHE A 17 -7.93 40.28 -6.93
C PHE A 17 -7.08 39.05 -7.20
N THR A 18 -5.99 38.85 -6.46
CA THR A 18 -5.29 37.56 -6.50
C THR A 18 -6.03 36.58 -5.58
N GLU A 19 -7.09 35.98 -6.12
CA GLU A 19 -7.64 34.76 -5.53
C GLU A 19 -6.53 33.73 -5.62
N ALA A 20 -5.96 33.34 -4.48
CA ALA A 20 -4.92 32.32 -4.44
C ALA A 20 -5.51 31.05 -5.04
N ALA A 21 -5.20 30.78 -6.31
CA ALA A 21 -5.58 29.54 -6.95
C ALA A 21 -5.05 28.41 -6.06
N PRO A 22 -5.92 27.56 -5.49
CA PRO A 22 -5.47 26.47 -4.67
C PRO A 22 -4.53 25.63 -5.52
N LEU A 23 -3.31 25.39 -5.02
CA LEU A 23 -2.38 24.46 -5.61
C LEU A 23 -2.98 23.06 -5.48
N VAL A 24 -3.76 22.65 -6.48
CA VAL A 24 -4.27 21.29 -6.61
C VAL A 24 -3.11 20.43 -7.11
N VAL A 25 -2.39 19.82 -6.17
CA VAL A 25 -1.41 18.78 -6.48
C VAL A 25 -2.19 17.53 -6.89
N ASN A 26 -2.46 17.41 -8.18
CA ASN A 26 -3.12 16.26 -8.77
C ASN A 26 -2.08 15.12 -8.86
N THR A 27 -2.04 14.26 -7.85
CA THR A 27 -1.10 13.12 -7.76
C THR A 27 -1.43 12.00 -8.75
N GLY A 28 -2.44 12.16 -9.61
CA GLY A 28 -2.89 11.13 -10.55
C GLY A 28 -3.53 9.91 -9.87
N VAL A 29 -3.82 10.02 -8.57
CA VAL A 29 -4.55 9.01 -7.79
C VAL A 29 -5.77 9.66 -7.18
N ASP A 30 -6.94 9.06 -7.41
CA ASP A 30 -8.15 9.37 -6.66
C ASP A 30 -7.82 9.14 -5.18
N SER A 31 -7.61 10.24 -4.46
CA SER A 31 -7.19 10.24 -3.05
C SER A 31 -8.37 9.92 -2.15
N SER A 32 -9.17 8.94 -2.56
CA SER A 32 -10.18 8.34 -1.72
C SER A 32 -9.48 7.44 -0.69
N VAL A 33 -9.92 7.51 0.56
CA VAL A 33 -9.42 6.65 1.65
C VAL A 33 -9.35 5.16 1.23
N PRO A 34 -10.32 4.62 0.46
CA PRO A 34 -10.24 3.25 -0.06
C PRO A 34 -9.02 2.98 -0.96
N THR A 35 -8.67 3.89 -1.87
CA THR A 35 -7.54 3.70 -2.81
C THR A 35 -6.21 3.62 -2.09
N ILE A 36 -6.01 4.46 -1.06
CA ILE A 36 -4.79 4.47 -0.25
C ILE A 36 -4.67 3.18 0.55
N LEU A 37 -5.76 2.72 1.16
CA LEU A 37 -5.78 1.45 1.91
C LEU A 37 -5.50 0.26 0.99
N GLN A 38 -6.09 0.22 -0.21
CA GLN A 38 -5.81 -0.84 -1.18
C GLN A 38 -4.34 -0.83 -1.62
N GLY A 39 -3.75 0.34 -1.83
CA GLY A 39 -2.32 0.47 -2.16
C GLY A 39 -1.41 -0.10 -1.06
N ILE A 40 -1.67 0.25 0.21
CA ILE A 40 -0.92 -0.26 1.37
C ILE A 40 -1.03 -1.77 1.47
N VAL A 41 -2.26 -2.30 1.35
CA VAL A 41 -2.53 -3.73 1.39
C VAL A 41 -1.80 -4.47 0.27
N ASN A 42 -1.82 -3.94 -0.96
CA ASN A 42 -1.15 -4.56 -2.10
C ASN A 42 0.38 -4.60 -1.91
N VAL A 43 0.97 -3.53 -1.37
CA VAL A 43 2.41 -3.52 -1.03
C VAL A 43 2.71 -4.58 0.03
N LEU A 44 1.93 -4.62 1.12
CA LEU A 44 2.09 -5.62 2.18
C LEU A 44 1.96 -7.05 1.63
N LEU A 45 0.96 -7.34 0.80
CA LEU A 45 0.77 -8.66 0.19
C LEU A 45 1.92 -9.07 -0.71
N SER A 46 2.45 -8.14 -1.52
CA SER A 46 3.58 -8.43 -2.41
C SER A 46 4.82 -8.87 -1.62
N TRP A 47 5.19 -8.10 -0.59
CA TRP A 47 6.31 -8.44 0.28
C TRP A 47 6.07 -9.72 1.09
N SER A 48 4.86 -9.87 1.63
CA SER A 48 4.51 -11.03 2.45
C SER A 48 4.46 -12.32 1.63
N GLY A 49 3.95 -12.25 0.40
CA GLY A 49 3.91 -13.39 -0.53
C GLY A 49 5.31 -13.83 -0.94
N LEU A 50 6.23 -12.88 -1.17
CA LEU A 50 7.63 -13.19 -1.45
C LEU A 50 8.31 -13.88 -0.26
N ALA A 51 8.13 -13.35 0.96
CA ALA A 51 8.69 -13.92 2.17
C ALA A 51 8.14 -15.31 2.49
N ALA A 52 6.81 -15.50 2.35
CA ALA A 52 6.17 -16.80 2.56
C ALA A 52 6.68 -17.86 1.57
N THR A 53 6.81 -17.49 0.29
CA THR A 53 7.34 -18.39 -0.75
C THR A 53 8.81 -18.73 -0.47
N GLY A 54 9.63 -17.76 -0.08
CA GLY A 54 11.04 -17.98 0.25
C GLY A 54 11.24 -18.93 1.43
N LEU A 55 10.47 -18.73 2.52
CA LEU A 55 10.51 -19.62 3.69
C LEU A 55 9.98 -21.02 3.38
N PHE A 56 8.95 -21.11 2.55
CA PHE A 56 8.43 -22.40 2.08
C PHE A 56 9.48 -23.16 1.26
N LEU A 57 10.15 -22.48 0.35
CA LEU A 57 11.24 -23.07 -0.46
C LEU A 57 12.41 -23.52 0.41
N LEU A 58 12.86 -22.69 1.36
CA LEU A 58 13.91 -23.06 2.31
C LEU A 58 13.53 -24.31 3.12
N GLY A 59 12.30 -24.37 3.64
CA GLY A 59 11.79 -25.55 4.33
C GLY A 59 11.76 -26.79 3.44
N SER A 60 11.39 -26.64 2.16
CA SER A 60 11.34 -27.74 1.19
C SER A 60 12.72 -28.28 0.83
N ILE A 61 13.71 -27.41 0.61
CA ILE A 61 15.09 -27.80 0.30
C ILE A 61 15.71 -28.50 1.51
N LEU A 62 15.45 -28.00 2.72
CA LEU A 62 15.97 -28.57 3.95
C LEU A 62 15.34 -29.95 4.25
N MET A 63 14.08 -30.15 3.87
CA MET A 63 13.43 -31.46 3.96
C MET A 63 14.00 -32.46 2.94
N VAL A 64 14.16 -32.06 1.68
CA VAL A 64 14.65 -32.95 0.60
C VAL A 64 16.14 -33.26 0.74
N GLY A 65 16.94 -32.26 1.12
CA GLY A 65 18.39 -32.40 1.31
C GLY A 65 18.80 -33.14 2.58
N SER A 66 17.86 -33.49 3.47
CA SER A 66 18.15 -34.12 4.77
C SER A 66 18.75 -35.53 4.69
N GLY A 67 18.72 -36.20 3.53
CA GLY A 67 19.43 -37.46 3.32
C GLY A 67 19.03 -38.63 4.22
N GLY A 68 17.91 -38.53 4.96
CA GLY A 68 17.47 -39.52 5.95
C GLY A 68 17.71 -39.12 7.41
N GLU A 69 18.33 -37.97 7.68
CA GLU A 69 18.52 -37.49 9.05
C GLU A 69 17.22 -36.87 9.60
N GLU A 70 16.65 -37.51 10.62
CA GLU A 70 15.34 -37.14 11.19
C GLU A 70 15.30 -35.70 11.73
N ALA A 71 16.43 -35.18 12.21
CA ALA A 71 16.54 -33.82 12.73
C ALA A 71 16.24 -32.77 11.64
N PHE A 72 16.84 -32.91 10.46
CA PHE A 72 16.62 -31.99 9.34
C PHE A 72 15.26 -32.19 8.68
N LEU A 73 14.78 -33.43 8.63
CA LEU A 73 13.45 -33.73 8.08
C LEU A 73 12.32 -33.15 8.95
N SER A 74 12.44 -33.23 10.27
CA SER A 74 11.48 -32.64 11.20
C SER A 74 11.55 -31.10 11.21
N ALA A 75 12.76 -30.53 11.14
CA ALA A 75 12.96 -29.08 11.03
C ALA A 75 12.36 -28.52 9.73
N GLY A 76 12.63 -29.14 8.58
CA GLY A 76 12.07 -28.73 7.29
C GLY A 76 10.55 -28.75 7.27
N LYS A 77 9.93 -29.82 7.81
CA LYS A 77 8.46 -29.91 7.97
C LYS A 77 7.90 -28.82 8.88
N LYS A 78 8.59 -28.48 9.98
CA LYS A 78 8.15 -27.41 10.90
C LYS A 78 8.18 -26.05 10.20
N ILE A 79 9.24 -25.76 9.45
CA ILE A 79 9.37 -24.53 8.67
C ILE A 79 8.29 -24.45 7.59
N MET A 80 8.06 -25.54 6.83
CA MET A 80 6.98 -25.57 5.83
C MET A 80 5.60 -25.33 6.44
N LYS A 81 5.29 -25.98 7.58
CA LYS A 81 4.01 -25.77 8.28
C LYS A 81 3.87 -24.32 8.77
N ALA A 82 4.92 -23.74 9.32
CA ALA A 82 4.92 -22.34 9.76
C ALA A 82 4.71 -21.38 8.59
N ALA A 83 5.41 -21.60 7.47
CA ALA A 83 5.26 -20.80 6.25
C ALA A 83 3.83 -20.91 5.68
N LEU A 84 3.25 -22.12 5.68
CA LEU A 84 1.88 -22.35 5.20
C LEU A 84 0.83 -21.64 6.06
N ILE A 85 0.99 -21.68 7.39
CA ILE A 85 0.10 -20.98 8.33
C ILE A 85 0.22 -19.46 8.15
N GLY A 86 1.44 -18.94 8.02
CA GLY A 86 1.66 -17.52 7.74
C GLY A 86 1.01 -17.07 6.43
N PHE A 87 1.12 -17.89 5.38
CA PHE A 87 0.47 -17.63 4.10
C PHE A 87 -1.06 -17.62 4.22
N ALA A 88 -1.64 -18.58 4.94
CA ALA A 88 -3.08 -18.62 5.19
C ALA A 88 -3.58 -17.38 5.96
N LEU A 89 -2.80 -16.87 6.93
CA LEU A 89 -3.12 -15.64 7.66
C LEU A 89 -3.11 -14.40 6.76
N ILE A 90 -2.14 -14.29 5.85
CA ILE A 90 -2.07 -13.18 4.88
C ILE A 90 -3.30 -13.19 3.97
N LEU A 91 -3.69 -14.35 3.46
CA LEU A 91 -4.89 -14.50 2.63
C LEU A 91 -6.17 -14.16 3.41
N ALA A 92 -6.28 -14.62 4.66
CA ALA A 92 -7.42 -14.31 5.52
C ALA A 92 -7.53 -12.80 5.79
N SER A 93 -6.40 -12.13 6.06
CA SER A 93 -6.35 -10.68 6.24
C SER A 93 -6.86 -9.94 5.00
N TRP A 94 -6.38 -10.32 3.81
CA TRP A 94 -6.84 -9.71 2.56
C TRP A 94 -8.33 -9.89 2.33
N LEU A 95 -8.86 -11.08 2.57
CA LEU A 95 -10.28 -11.39 2.42
C LEU A 95 -11.15 -10.51 3.34
N LEU A 96 -10.75 -10.33 4.60
CA LEU A 96 -11.46 -9.48 5.55
C LEU A 96 -11.46 -8.01 5.11
N LEU A 97 -10.31 -7.48 4.69
CA LEU A 97 -10.20 -6.09 4.24
C LEU A 97 -11.01 -5.84 2.96
N SER A 98 -10.97 -6.77 2.01
CA SER A 98 -11.78 -6.69 0.79
C SER A 98 -13.28 -6.68 1.11
N THR A 99 -13.71 -7.52 2.06
CA THR A 99 -15.11 -7.55 2.53
C THR A 99 -15.51 -6.21 3.14
N VAL A 100 -14.70 -5.64 4.04
CA VAL A 100 -15.00 -4.35 4.69
C VAL A 100 -15.10 -3.20 3.68
N ILE A 101 -14.18 -3.13 2.73
CA ILE A 101 -14.19 -2.08 1.70
C ILE A 101 -15.45 -2.19 0.83
N TYR A 102 -15.84 -3.41 0.44
CA TYR A 102 -17.04 -3.66 -0.35
C TYR A 102 -18.30 -3.12 0.35
N PHE A 103 -18.44 -3.35 1.65
CA PHE A 103 -19.57 -2.85 2.44
C PHE A 103 -19.57 -1.33 2.62
N ILE A 104 -18.41 -0.68 2.66
CA ILE A 104 -18.32 0.79 2.77
C ILE A 104 -18.61 1.47 1.43
N SER A 105 -18.34 0.80 0.31
CA SER A 105 -18.61 1.32 -1.03
C SER A 105 -20.05 1.13 -1.53
N LEU A 106 -20.87 0.38 -0.79
CA LEU A 106 -22.28 0.11 -1.08
C LEU A 106 -23.17 1.22 -0.51
#